data_AF-A0A2W4PAA4-F1
#
_entry.id   AF-A0A2W4PAA4-F1
#
_cell.length_a   1.000
_cell.length_b   1.000
_cell.length_c   1.000
_cell.angle_alpha   90.00
_cell.angle_beta   90.00
_cell.angle_gamma   90.00
#
_symmetry.space_group_name_H-M   'P 1'
#
loop_
_entity.id
_entity.type
_entity.pdbx_description
1 polymer ?
#
loop_
_entity_poly.entity_id
_entity_poly.type
_entity_poly.pdbx_seq_one_letter_code
_entity_poly.pdbx_strand_id
1 'polypeptide(L)'
;MPHHLTERGRQQATRLAEELRGRPIARIASGPILRARKTAALLAAACGLPLDVTDALREYGCGVAEGRADAEAWALLDAVASPPRLWRWRSHP
;
A
#
# COMPACT_ATOMS: atom_id res chain seq x y z
N MET A 1 5.53 11.90 3.80
CA MET A 1 5.24 11.10 5.01
C MET A 1 6.12 9.85 5.11
N PRO A 2 7.32 9.93 5.74
CA PRO A 2 8.21 8.78 5.89
C PRO A 2 7.85 7.99 7.16
N HIS A 3 6.59 7.57 7.31
CA HIS A 3 6.23 6.71 8.43
C HIS A 3 6.80 5.31 8.21
N HIS A 4 7.64 4.89 9.15
CA HIS A 4 8.10 3.50 9.21
C HIS A 4 6.97 2.59 9.72
N LEU A 5 7.13 1.29 9.50
CA LEU A 5 6.34 0.31 10.25
C LEU A 5 6.60 0.47 11.75
N THR A 6 5.52 0.46 12.52
CA THR A 6 5.55 0.24 13.96
C THR A 6 6.02 -1.19 14.25
N GLU A 7 6.31 -1.49 15.52
CA GLU A 7 6.70 -2.84 15.91
C GLU A 7 5.58 -3.86 15.64
N ARG A 8 4.34 -3.51 15.98
CA ARG A 8 3.15 -4.30 15.62
C ARG A 8 3.04 -4.49 14.10
N GLY A 9 3.29 -3.44 13.31
CA GLY A 9 3.26 -3.52 11.84
C GLY A 9 4.32 -4.46 11.28
N ARG A 10 5.52 -4.49 11.87
CA ARG A 10 6.57 -5.47 11.52
C ARG A 10 6.13 -6.89 11.84
N GLN A 11 5.59 -7.14 13.03
CA GLN A 11 5.10 -8.46 13.42
C GLN A 11 4.00 -8.97 12.48
N GLN A 12 3.06 -8.10 12.11
CA GLN A 12 2.01 -8.42 11.13
C GLN A 12 2.59 -8.77 9.76
N ALA A 13 3.53 -7.98 9.26
CA ALA A 13 4.18 -8.23 7.97
C ALA A 13 4.98 -9.54 7.96
N THR A 14 5.71 -9.83 9.03
CA THR A 14 6.44 -11.11 9.19
C THR A 14 5.49 -12.28 9.21
N ARG A 15 4.40 -12.22 9.98
CA ARG A 15 3.40 -13.30 10.00
C ARG A 15 2.79 -13.55 8.61
N LEU A 16 2.44 -12.49 7.90
CA LEU A 16 1.95 -12.62 6.52
C LEU A 16 3.01 -13.25 5.60
N ALA A 17 4.28 -12.91 5.76
CA ALA A 17 5.37 -13.49 4.98
C ALA A 17 5.46 -15.01 5.16
N GLU A 18 5.30 -15.49 6.39
CA GLU A 18 5.23 -16.93 6.70
C GLU A 18 4.02 -17.60 6.04
N GLU A 19 2.83 -16.98 6.15
CA GLU A 19 1.59 -17.50 5.57
C GLU A 19 1.61 -17.56 4.03
N LEU A 20 2.40 -16.69 3.39
CA LEU A 20 2.55 -16.66 1.93
C LEU A 20 3.69 -17.55 1.41
N ARG A 21 4.54 -18.12 2.28
CA ARG A 21 5.64 -18.98 1.87
C ARG A 21 5.10 -20.22 1.13
N GLY A 22 5.70 -20.54 -0.02
CA GLY A 22 5.31 -21.69 -0.83
C GLY A 22 4.01 -21.52 -1.62
N ARG A 23 3.30 -20.39 -1.50
CA ARG A 23 2.16 -20.08 -2.37
C ARG A 23 2.66 -19.72 -3.77
N PRO A 24 1.87 -20.01 -4.84
CA PRO A 24 2.26 -19.71 -6.23
C PRO A 24 2.09 -18.23 -6.55
N ILE A 25 2.86 -17.36 -5.87
CA ILE A 25 2.90 -15.93 -6.13
C ILE A 25 3.85 -15.70 -7.31
N ALA A 26 3.37 -15.01 -8.34
CA ALA A 26 4.16 -14.74 -9.53
C ALA A 26 5.05 -13.49 -9.37
N ARG A 27 4.61 -12.50 -8.60
CA ARG A 27 5.27 -11.19 -8.51
C ARG A 27 4.96 -10.47 -7.20
N ILE A 28 5.94 -9.75 -6.67
CA ILE A 28 5.76 -8.78 -5.58
C ILE A 28 6.05 -7.37 -6.13
N ALA A 29 5.07 -6.48 -5.99
CA ALA A 29 5.22 -5.07 -6.34
C ALA A 29 4.79 -4.18 -5.17
N SER A 30 5.37 -2.98 -5.07
CA SER A 30 5.05 -2.02 -4.01
C SER A 30 5.08 -0.58 -4.53
N GLY A 31 4.28 0.26 -3.89
CA GLY A 31 4.42 1.70 -4.01
C GLY A 31 5.74 2.19 -3.38
N PRO A 32 6.14 3.44 -3.65
CA PRO A 32 7.41 4.00 -3.19
C PRO A 32 7.44 4.35 -1.70
N ILE A 33 6.28 4.36 -1.02
CA ILE A 33 6.17 4.80 0.37
C ILE A 33 6.79 3.76 1.31
N LEU A 34 7.57 4.24 2.28
CA LEU A 34 8.46 3.42 3.09
C LEU A 34 7.78 2.29 3.86
N ARG A 35 6.60 2.54 4.45
CA ARG A 35 5.82 1.49 5.11
C ARG A 35 5.44 0.36 4.15
N ALA A 36 4.99 0.69 2.94
CA ALA A 36 4.61 -0.28 1.91
C ALA A 36 5.82 -1.05 1.41
N ARG A 37 6.94 -0.36 1.14
CA ARG A 37 8.21 -0.98 0.71
C ARG A 37 8.76 -1.93 1.76
N LYS A 38 8.74 -1.55 3.04
CA LYS A 38 9.22 -2.42 4.14
C LYS A 38 8.37 -3.67 4.29
N THR A 39 7.05 -3.55 4.20
CA THR A 39 6.16 -4.73 4.20
C THR A 39 6.48 -5.63 3.00
N ALA A 40 6.50 -5.07 1.79
CA ALA A 40 6.71 -5.84 0.57
C ALA A 40 8.10 -6.52 0.52
N ALA A 41 9.12 -5.90 1.09
CA ALA A 41 10.46 -6.50 1.19
C ALA A 41 10.47 -7.78 2.04
N LEU A 42 9.71 -7.82 3.14
CA LEU A 42 9.57 -9.03 3.97
C LEU A 42 8.87 -10.16 3.19
N LEU A 43 7.82 -9.82 2.44
CA LEU A 43 7.10 -10.80 1.61
C LEU A 43 7.97 -11.31 0.46
N ALA A 44 8.67 -10.42 -0.25
CA ALA A 44 9.59 -10.76 -1.33
C ALA A 44 10.67 -11.73 -0.87
N ALA A 45 11.28 -11.47 0.30
CA ALA A 45 12.27 -12.36 0.90
C ALA A 45 11.69 -13.74 1.23
N ALA A 46 10.49 -13.81 1.84
CA ALA A 46 9.87 -15.09 2.19
C ALA A 46 9.40 -15.91 0.99
N CYS A 47 8.99 -15.24 -0.09
CA CYS A 47 8.56 -15.88 -1.34
C CYS A 47 9.72 -16.18 -2.30
N GLY A 48 10.93 -15.68 -2.05
CA GLY A 48 12.07 -15.83 -2.94
C GLY A 48 11.91 -15.08 -4.28
N LEU A 49 11.21 -13.95 -4.25
CA LEU A 49 10.89 -13.16 -5.45
C LEU A 49 11.55 -11.78 -5.42
N PRO A 50 11.86 -11.18 -6.58
CA PRO A 50 12.27 -9.79 -6.65
C PRO A 50 11.13 -8.85 -6.21
N LEU A 51 11.50 -7.68 -5.66
CA LEU A 51 10.57 -6.62 -5.31
C LEU A 51 10.63 -5.50 -6.36
N ASP A 52 9.52 -5.30 -7.06
CA ASP A 52 9.37 -4.18 -7.99
C ASP A 52 8.75 -2.96 -7.30
N VAL A 53 9.44 -1.83 -7.31
CA VAL A 53 8.91 -0.56 -6.78
C VAL A 53 8.44 0.32 -7.92
N THR A 54 7.20 0.80 -7.85
CA THR A 54 6.61 1.66 -8.89
C THR A 54 5.77 2.79 -8.28
N ASP A 55 5.91 4.00 -8.83
CA ASP A 55 5.07 5.15 -8.44
C ASP A 55 3.59 4.95 -8.79
N ALA A 56 3.25 4.03 -9.71
CA ALA A 56 1.88 3.71 -10.07
C ALA A 56 1.05 3.14 -8.90
N LEU A 57 1.72 2.59 -7.88
CA LEU A 57 1.09 2.03 -6.66
C LEU A 57 1.20 2.99 -5.46
N ARG A 58 1.50 4.26 -5.70
CA ARG A 58 1.53 5.28 -4.64
C ARG A 58 0.12 5.51 -4.10
N GLU A 59 0.04 5.67 -2.78
CA GLU A 59 -1.20 5.98 -2.07
C GLU A 59 -1.74 7.36 -2.48
N TYR A 60 -3.05 7.55 -2.35
CA TYR A 60 -3.68 8.84 -2.60
C TYR A 60 -3.11 9.89 -1.65
N GLY A 61 -2.77 11.07 -2.18
CA GLY A 61 -2.28 12.18 -1.36
C GLY A 61 -3.45 13.03 -0.86
N CYS A 62 -3.54 13.23 0.45
CA CYS A 62 -4.63 14.00 1.06
C CYS A 62 -4.36 15.51 1.12
N GLY A 63 -3.27 15.99 0.53
CA GLY A 63 -2.93 17.42 0.50
C GLY A 63 -2.90 18.05 1.90
N VAL A 64 -3.64 19.14 2.09
CA VAL A 64 -3.73 19.84 3.40
C VAL A 64 -4.46 19.05 4.48
N ALA A 65 -5.18 17.97 4.11
CA ALA A 65 -5.81 17.05 5.06
C ALA A 65 -4.86 15.92 5.51
N GLU A 66 -3.66 15.80 4.95
CA GLU A 66 -2.71 14.75 5.32
C GLU A 66 -2.33 14.85 6.82
N GLY A 67 -2.45 13.73 7.55
CA GLY A 67 -2.15 13.67 8.98
C GLY A 67 -3.26 14.18 9.90
N ARG A 68 -4.40 14.62 9.33
CA ARG A 68 -5.60 15.02 10.07
C ARG A 68 -6.64 13.90 10.04
N ALA A 69 -7.45 13.83 11.09
CA ALA A 69 -8.57 12.90 11.21
C ALA A 69 -9.85 13.58 11.72
N ASP A 70 -9.86 14.91 11.81
CA ASP A 70 -11.01 15.70 12.22
C ASP A 70 -12.08 15.80 11.11
N ALA A 71 -13.30 16.16 11.49
CA ALA A 71 -14.45 16.19 10.58
C ALA A 71 -14.27 17.15 9.39
N GLU A 72 -13.52 18.25 9.58
CA GLU A 72 -13.24 19.21 8.50
C GLU A 72 -12.30 18.59 7.45
N ALA A 73 -11.26 17.87 7.89
CA ALA A 73 -10.36 17.15 6.98
C ALA A 73 -11.11 16.10 6.13
N TRP A 74 -12.05 15.38 6.74
CA TRP A 74 -12.91 14.43 6.03
C TRP A 74 -13.83 15.12 5.01
N ALA A 75 -14.51 16.20 5.42
CA ALA A 75 -15.36 16.97 4.53
C ALA A 75 -14.59 17.56 3.33
N LEU A 76 -13.36 18.02 3.57
CA LEU A 76 -12.49 18.49 2.51
C LEU A 76 -12.17 17.36 1.52
N LEU A 77 -11.72 16.19 2.02
CA LEU A 77 -11.41 15.06 1.16
C LEU A 77 -12.61 14.61 0.34
N ASP A 78 -13.80 14.49 0.94
CA ASP A 78 -15.02 14.10 0.22
C ASP A 78 -15.39 15.10 -0.89
N ALA A 79 -15.18 16.39 -0.66
CA ALA A 79 -15.46 17.42 -1.66
C ALA A 79 -14.53 17.35 -2.88
N VAL A 80 -13.27 16.89 -2.72
CA VAL A 80 -12.29 16.79 -3.82
C VAL A 80 -12.14 15.39 -4.40
N ALA A 81 -12.42 14.35 -3.62
CA ALA A 81 -12.29 12.94 -4.00
C ALA A 81 -13.49 12.47 -4.84
N SER A 82 -13.79 13.16 -5.94
CA SER A 82 -14.62 12.59 -6.99
C SER A 82 -13.75 11.63 -7.82
N PRO A 83 -13.97 10.31 -7.79
CA PRO A 83 -13.11 9.40 -8.55
C PRO A 83 -13.31 9.68 -10.05
N PRO A 84 -12.23 9.79 -10.86
CA PRO A 84 -12.38 9.88 -12.30
C PRO A 84 -13.12 8.63 -12.81
N ARG A 85 -13.92 8.79 -13.88
CA ARG A 85 -14.72 7.70 -14.52
C ARG A 85 -13.92 6.44 -14.92
N LEU A 86 -12.59 6.49 -14.81
CA LEU A 86 -11.63 5.44 -15.15
C LEU A 86 -11.49 4.33 -14.09
N TRP A 87 -12.00 4.52 -12.86
CA TRP A 87 -12.01 3.46 -11.82
C TRP A 87 -13.11 2.40 -12.02
N ARG A 88 -13.74 2.33 -13.20
CA ARG A 88 -14.53 1.15 -13.59
C ARG A 88 -13.54 0.01 -13.80
N TRP A 89 -13.43 -0.86 -12.80
CA TRP A 89 -12.83 -2.19 -12.95
C TRP A 89 -13.42 -2.83 -14.20
N ARG A 90 -12.68 -2.84 -15.30
CA ARG A 90 -13.05 -3.62 -16.48
C ARG A 90 -12.60 -5.03 -16.18
N SER A 91 -13.52 -5.87 -15.75
CA SER A 91 -13.38 -7.31 -15.81
C SER A 91 -12.90 -7.64 -17.24
N HIS A 92 -11.63 -7.98 -17.41
CA HIS A 92 -11.22 -8.62 -18.64
C HIS A 92 -11.68 -10.08 -18.55
N PRO A 93 -12.27 -10.63 -19.62
CA PRO A 93 -12.70 -12.03 -19.68
C PRO A 93 -11.54 -13.01 -19.49
#